data_AF-A0AAD7E4T5-F1
#
_entry.id   AF-A0AAD7E4T5-F1
#
_cell.length_a   1.000
_cell.length_b   1.000
_cell.length_c   1.000
_cell.angle_alpha   90.00
_cell.angle_beta   90.00
_cell.angle_gamma   90.00
#
_symmetry.space_group_name_H-M   'P 1'
#
loop_
_entity.id
_entity.type
_entity.pdbx_description
1 polymer ?
#
loop_
_entity_poly.entity_id
_entity_poly.type
_entity_poly.pdbx_seq_one_letter_code
_entity_poly.pdbx_strand_id
1 'polypeptide(L)'
;MTYILLRSKEYSFLCSSHLSQSRLPKSPCPELLFNNFVPTDSQIQEIVDVIGGREEELSHIDTEMAQLQLMIDRLRSRRAELQNFVKSHRSVISAIRRLPSEILCEIFSHCVDLTCAAFDFTNPLSDIIRVCDRWRSVALGFPLLW
;
A
#
# COMPACT_ATOMS: atom_id res chain seq x y z
N MET A 1 15.08 2.25 16.81
CA MET A 1 13.80 2.56 16.15
C MET A 1 13.88 3.98 15.56
N THR A 2 14.88 4.22 14.70
CA THR A 2 15.30 5.58 14.28
C THR A 2 15.70 5.66 12.80
N TYR A 3 15.92 4.53 12.11
CA TYR A 3 16.39 4.51 10.72
C TYR A 3 15.29 4.63 9.64
N ILE A 4 14.01 4.54 10.00
CA ILE A 4 12.90 4.56 9.02
C ILE A 4 12.48 5.99 8.66
N LEU A 5 12.63 6.96 9.58
CA LEU A 5 12.13 8.32 9.40
C LEU A 5 13.04 9.22 8.55
N LEU A 6 14.35 8.92 8.46
CA LEU A 6 15.29 9.72 7.67
C LEU A 6 15.12 9.51 6.16
N ARG A 7 14.86 8.27 5.73
CA ARG A 7 14.67 7.96 4.30
C ARG A 7 13.43 8.62 3.70
N SER A 8 12.35 8.77 4.47
CA SER A 8 11.09 9.34 3.96
C SER A 8 11.21 10.81 3.54
N LYS A 9 12.13 11.58 4.12
CA LYS A 9 12.32 13.00 3.80
C LYS A 9 13.20 13.24 2.57
N GLU A 10 14.14 12.33 2.29
CA GLU A 10 15.01 12.43 1.11
C GLU A 10 14.26 12.12 -0.19
N TYR A 11 13.31 11.17 -0.18
CA TYR A 11 12.51 10.84 -1.38
C TYR A 11 11.54 11.96 -1.80
N SER A 12 10.97 12.74 -0.87
CA SER A 12 10.09 13.85 -1.23
C SER A 12 10.84 15.03 -1.85
N PHE A 13 12.11 15.21 -1.49
CA PHE A 13 12.94 16.33 -1.97
C PHE A 13 13.40 16.11 -3.41
N LEU A 14 13.73 14.87 -3.80
CA LEU A 14 14.19 14.53 -5.14
C LEU A 14 13.08 14.54 -6.20
N CYS A 15 11.84 14.20 -5.82
CA CYS A 15 10.70 14.23 -6.75
C CYS A 15 10.28 15.67 -7.09
N SER A 16 10.43 16.59 -6.12
CA SER A 16 9.99 17.99 -6.26
C SER A 16 10.90 18.82 -7.19
N SER A 17 12.16 18.42 -7.37
CA SER A 17 13.12 19.18 -8.18
C SER A 17 13.04 18.91 -9.69
N HIS A 18 12.34 17.85 -10.14
CA HIS A 18 12.32 17.47 -11.55
C HIS A 18 11.00 17.78 -12.28
N LEU A 19 9.91 18.05 -11.54
CA LEU A 19 8.65 18.60 -12.06
C LEU A 19 8.76 20.12 -12.30
N SER A 20 9.90 20.56 -12.83
CA SER A 20 10.20 21.95 -13.16
C SER A 20 9.22 22.46 -14.21
N GLN A 21 8.15 23.10 -13.74
CA GLN A 21 7.34 24.14 -14.39
C GLN A 21 7.56 24.26 -15.91
N SER A 22 7.00 23.35 -16.70
CA SER A 22 6.76 23.64 -18.11
C SER A 22 5.61 24.64 -18.18
N ARG A 23 5.92 25.90 -18.47
CA ARG A 23 4.87 26.87 -18.85
C ARG A 23 4.20 26.30 -20.09
N LEU A 24 2.87 26.13 -20.04
CA LEU A 24 2.09 25.78 -21.22
C LEU A 24 2.46 26.73 -22.38
N PRO A 25 2.71 26.21 -23.59
CA PRO A 25 2.99 27.07 -24.73
C PRO A 25 1.81 28.00 -24.98
N LYS A 26 2.11 29.22 -25.43
CA LYS A 26 1.07 30.20 -25.76
C LYS A 26 0.34 29.74 -27.02
N SER A 27 -0.98 29.96 -27.06
CA SER A 27 -1.76 29.70 -28.26
C SER A 27 -1.21 30.50 -29.44
N PRO A 28 -1.02 29.89 -30.62
CA PRO A 28 -0.65 30.62 -31.84
C PRO A 28 -1.72 31.63 -32.26
N CYS A 29 -2.99 31.30 -32.00
CA CYS A 29 -4.14 32.12 -32.33
C CYS A 29 -5.01 32.36 -31.08
N PRO A 30 -4.61 33.24 -30.16
CA PRO A 30 -5.33 33.45 -28.90
C PRO A 30 -6.71 34.10 -29.11
N GLU A 31 -6.83 34.95 -30.13
CA GLU A 31 -8.08 35.66 -30.48
C GLU A 31 -9.20 34.67 -30.79
N LEU A 32 -8.90 33.63 -31.58
CA LEU A 32 -9.86 32.60 -32.00
C LEU A 32 -10.38 31.75 -30.83
N LEU A 33 -9.72 31.77 -29.67
CA LEU A 33 -10.19 31.06 -28.48
C LEU A 33 -11.35 31.77 -27.78
N PHE A 34 -11.54 33.06 -28.06
CA PHE A 34 -12.50 33.91 -27.34
C PHE A 34 -13.55 34.56 -28.26
N ASN A 35 -13.55 34.21 -29.55
CA ASN A 35 -14.52 34.71 -30.52
C ASN A 35 -14.94 33.61 -31.51
N ASN A 36 -15.95 33.89 -32.33
CA ASN A 36 -16.50 32.96 -33.33
C ASN A 36 -16.01 33.27 -34.75
N PHE A 37 -14.83 33.89 -34.91
CA PHE A 37 -14.31 34.14 -36.26
C PHE A 37 -13.92 32.83 -36.94
N VAL A 38 -14.16 32.76 -38.25
CA VAL A 38 -13.72 31.63 -39.06
C VAL A 38 -12.19 31.71 -39.21
N PRO A 39 -11.45 30.67 -38.81
CA PRO A 39 -9.99 30.64 -38.97
C PRO A 39 -9.61 30.65 -40.45
N THR A 40 -8.51 31.32 -40.81
CA THR A 40 -7.91 31.18 -42.14
C THR A 40 -7.16 29.85 -42.27
N ASP A 41 -6.96 29.37 -43.50
CA ASP A 41 -6.22 28.12 -43.75
C ASP A 41 -4.82 28.12 -43.10
N SER A 42 -4.14 29.27 -43.06
CA SER A 42 -2.84 29.41 -42.39
C SER A 42 -2.94 29.25 -40.88
N GLN A 43 -4.00 29.78 -40.25
CA GLN A 43 -4.25 29.63 -38.81
C GLN A 43 -4.61 28.19 -38.47
N ILE A 44 -5.40 27.52 -39.32
CA ILE A 44 -5.72 26.10 -39.17
C ILE A 44 -4.43 25.28 -39.18
N GLN A 45 -3.55 25.50 -40.16
CA GLN A 45 -2.30 24.75 -40.26
C GLN A 45 -1.40 24.97 -39.03
N GLU A 46 -1.25 26.22 -38.59
CA GLU A 46 -0.44 26.54 -37.40
C GLU A 46 -1.00 25.88 -36.13
N ILE A 47 -2.34 25.87 -35.96
CA ILE A 47 -2.99 25.21 -34.83
C ILE A 47 -2.77 23.69 -34.90
N VAL A 48 -2.92 23.08 -36.07
CA VAL A 48 -2.71 21.63 -36.27
C VAL A 48 -1.28 21.22 -35.93
N ASP A 49 -0.29 21.98 -36.40
CA ASP A 49 1.13 21.69 -36.12
C ASP A 49 1.44 21.76 -34.61
N VAL A 50 0.89 22.79 -33.94
CA VAL A 50 1.04 22.94 -32.48
C VAL A 50 0.36 21.80 -31.73
N ILE A 51 -0.87 21.42 -32.12
CA ILE A 51 -1.61 20.30 -31.51
C ILE A 51 -0.82 19.01 -31.68
N GLY A 52 -0.35 18.69 -32.89
CA GLY A 52 0.41 17.46 -33.14
C GLY A 52 1.64 17.34 -32.25
N GLY A 53 2.41 18.43 -32.11
CA GLY A 53 3.56 18.44 -31.20
C GLY A 53 3.19 18.30 -29.72
N ARG A 54 2.01 18.79 -29.29
CA ARG A 54 1.53 18.60 -27.91
C ARG A 54 1.00 17.20 -27.66
N GLU A 55 0.33 16.60 -28.64
CA GLU A 55 -0.15 15.22 -28.55
C GLU A 55 1.02 14.23 -28.47
N GLU A 56 2.11 14.49 -29.21
CA GLU A 56 3.34 13.70 -29.10
C GLU A 56 3.97 13.79 -27.70
N GLU A 57 4.07 15.01 -27.15
CA GLU A 57 4.57 15.24 -25.78
C GLU A 57 3.70 14.53 -24.73
N LEU A 58 2.37 14.61 -24.86
CA LEU A 58 1.44 13.88 -24.00
C LEU A 58 1.63 12.37 -24.09
N SER A 59 1.71 11.84 -25.30
CA SER A 59 1.94 10.39 -25.51
C SER A 59 3.26 9.93 -24.91
N HIS A 60 4.30 10.76 -24.94
CA HIS A 60 5.57 10.45 -24.31
C HIS A 60 5.44 10.39 -22.78
N ILE A 61 4.82 11.41 -22.18
CA ILE A 61 4.56 11.47 -20.73
C ILE A 61 3.71 10.28 -20.28
N ASP A 62 2.65 9.93 -20.99
CA ASP A 62 1.79 8.79 -20.67
C ASP A 62 2.57 7.47 -20.70
N THR A 63 3.50 7.34 -21.64
CA THR A 63 4.39 6.17 -21.73
C THR A 63 5.33 6.09 -20.52
N GLU A 64 5.95 7.21 -20.14
CA GLU A 64 6.81 7.27 -18.94
C GLU A 64 6.02 6.96 -17.67
N MET A 65 4.81 7.52 -17.53
CA MET A 65 3.90 7.24 -16.42
C MET A 65 3.58 5.75 -16.33
N ALA A 66 3.24 5.11 -17.45
CA ALA A 66 2.94 3.69 -17.50
C ALA A 66 4.16 2.84 -17.07
N GLN A 67 5.36 3.18 -17.55
CA GLN A 67 6.60 2.47 -17.18
C GLN A 67 6.92 2.60 -15.68
N LEU A 68 6.80 3.81 -15.13
CA LEU A 68 7.02 4.05 -13.71
C LEU A 68 5.98 3.31 -12.85
N GLN A 69 4.73 3.27 -13.29
CA GLN A 69 3.67 2.54 -12.61
C GLN A 69 3.97 1.03 -12.54
N LEU A 70 4.44 0.43 -13.65
CA LEU A 70 4.89 -0.97 -13.66
C LEU A 70 6.02 -1.24 -12.66
N MET A 71 6.98 -0.31 -12.55
CA MET A 71 8.07 -0.43 -11.59
C MET A 71 7.58 -0.34 -10.14
N ILE A 72 6.64 0.58 -9.86
CA ILE A 72 5.98 0.69 -8.55
C ILE A 72 5.27 -0.62 -8.18
N ASP A 73 4.53 -1.21 -9.12
CA ASP A 73 3.75 -2.42 -8.84
C ASP A 73 4.65 -3.65 -8.64
N ARG A 74 5.77 -3.74 -9.38
CA ARG A 74 6.81 -4.74 -9.12
C ARG A 74 7.39 -4.60 -7.72
N LEU A 75 7.74 -3.38 -7.29
CA LEU A 75 8.29 -3.13 -5.96
C LEU A 75 7.28 -3.43 -4.85
N ARG A 76 6.00 -3.10 -5.05
CA ARG A 76 4.91 -3.43 -4.12
C ARG A 76 4.77 -4.95 -3.95
N SER A 77 4.80 -5.68 -5.05
CA SER A 77 4.72 -7.15 -5.04
C SER A 77 5.89 -7.76 -4.27
N ARG A 78 7.12 -7.31 -4.57
CA ARG A 78 8.32 -7.77 -3.85
C ARG A 78 8.28 -7.43 -2.35
N ARG A 79 7.79 -6.25 -2.01
CA ARG A 79 7.61 -5.85 -0.60
C ARG A 79 6.62 -6.78 0.10
N ALA A 80 5.49 -7.10 -0.51
CA ALA A 80 4.49 -7.99 0.08
C ALA A 80 5.05 -9.40 0.33
N GLU A 81 5.78 -9.96 -0.63
CA GLU A 81 6.48 -11.25 -0.48
C GLU A 81 7.41 -11.26 0.74
N LEU A 82 8.28 -10.25 0.84
CA LEU A 82 9.24 -10.15 1.94
C LEU A 82 8.55 -9.93 3.29
N GLN A 83 7.48 -9.13 3.33
CA GLN A 83 6.68 -8.96 4.54
C GLN A 83 6.08 -10.28 5.01
N ASN A 84 5.54 -11.08 4.09
CA ASN A 84 5.01 -12.41 4.41
C ASN A 84 6.11 -13.36 4.90
N PHE A 85 7.26 -13.38 4.22
CA PHE A 85 8.42 -14.17 4.62
C PHE A 85 8.91 -13.81 6.03
N VAL A 86 9.06 -12.51 6.33
CA VAL A 86 9.48 -12.05 7.66
C VAL A 86 8.42 -12.38 8.71
N LYS A 87 7.14 -12.18 8.41
CA LYS A 87 6.03 -12.49 9.32
C LYS A 87 5.99 -13.98 9.67
N SER A 88 6.13 -14.87 8.69
CA SER A 88 6.11 -16.31 8.93
C SER A 88 7.28 -16.74 9.81
N HIS A 89 8.50 -16.27 9.54
CA HIS A 89 9.68 -16.62 10.34
C HIS A 89 9.64 -16.01 11.75
N ARG A 90 9.16 -14.76 11.90
CA ARG A 90 8.90 -14.18 13.22
C ARG A 90 7.91 -15.00 14.03
N SER A 91 6.88 -15.56 13.39
CA SER A 91 5.93 -16.43 14.07
C SER A 91 6.60 -17.72 14.60
N VAL A 92 7.56 -18.28 13.85
CA VAL A 92 8.32 -19.49 14.25
C VAL A 92 9.12 -19.23 15.52
N ILE A 93 9.83 -18.10 15.59
CA ILE A 93 10.68 -17.78 16.75
C ILE A 93 9.92 -17.09 17.89
N SER A 94 8.61 -16.86 17.76
CA SER A 94 7.81 -16.24 18.81
C SER A 94 7.88 -17.04 20.11
N ALA A 95 7.95 -16.35 21.25
CA ALA A 95 8.02 -16.99 22.57
C ALA A 95 6.85 -17.94 22.81
N ILE A 96 5.68 -17.62 22.24
CA ILE A 96 4.45 -18.40 22.31
C ILE A 96 4.62 -19.83 21.75
N ARG A 97 5.45 -20.05 20.73
CA ARG A 97 5.75 -21.42 20.23
C ARG A 97 6.71 -22.20 21.12
N ARG A 98 7.42 -21.52 22.02
CA ARG A 98 8.40 -22.11 22.95
C ARG A 98 7.83 -22.36 24.34
N LEU A 99 6.67 -21.80 24.67
CA LEU A 99 6.00 -22.06 25.95
C LEU A 99 5.62 -23.54 26.07
N PRO A 100 5.87 -24.22 27.19
CA PRO A 100 5.30 -25.54 27.46
C PRO A 100 3.77 -25.54 27.36
N SER A 101 3.17 -26.71 27.11
CA SER A 101 1.72 -26.82 26.96
C SER A 101 1.00 -26.47 28.26
N GLU A 102 1.62 -26.75 29.41
CA GLU A 102 1.13 -26.45 30.75
C GLU A 102 0.94 -24.95 30.94
N ILE A 103 1.93 -24.15 30.54
CA ILE A 103 1.87 -22.69 30.62
C ILE A 103 0.82 -22.12 29.67
N LEU A 104 0.67 -22.72 28.48
CA LEU A 104 -0.40 -22.33 27.55
C LEU A 104 -1.78 -22.62 28.13
N CYS A 105 -1.98 -23.79 28.74
CA CYS A 105 -3.22 -24.15 29.41
C CYS A 105 -3.56 -23.19 30.55
N GLU A 106 -2.58 -22.83 31.38
CA GLU A 106 -2.76 -21.86 32.46
C GLU A 106 -3.18 -20.48 31.92
N ILE A 107 -2.53 -20.00 30.87
CA ILE A 107 -2.93 -18.76 30.18
C ILE A 107 -4.37 -18.87 29.64
N PHE A 108 -4.73 -19.98 29.00
CA PHE A 108 -6.07 -20.18 28.43
C PHE A 108 -7.14 -20.16 29.52
N SER A 109 -6.92 -20.85 30.66
CA SER A 109 -7.84 -20.85 31.78
C SER A 109 -8.09 -19.43 32.30
N HIS A 110 -7.02 -18.64 32.49
CA HIS A 110 -7.16 -17.25 32.91
C HIS A 110 -7.92 -16.38 31.90
N CYS A 111 -7.72 -16.58 30.60
CA CYS A 111 -8.46 -15.86 29.56
C CYS A 111 -9.97 -16.17 29.59
N VAL A 112 -10.33 -17.43 29.84
CA VAL A 112 -11.72 -17.88 29.96
C VAL A 112 -12.36 -17.31 31.23
N ASP A 113 -11.69 -17.42 32.37
CA ASP A 113 -12.20 -16.93 33.65
C ASP A 113 -12.45 -15.40 33.65
N LEU A 114 -11.54 -14.63 33.04
CA LEU A 114 -11.65 -13.17 32.95
C LEU A 114 -12.84 -12.71 32.09
N THR A 115 -13.12 -13.42 30.99
CA THR A 115 -14.24 -13.09 30.09
C THR A 115 -15.58 -13.46 30.70
N CYS A 116 -15.66 -14.59 31.41
CA CYS A 116 -16.82 -14.96 32.22
C CYS A 116 -17.12 -13.92 33.32
N ALA A 117 -16.08 -13.37 33.96
CA ALA A 117 -16.24 -12.35 35.01
C ALA A 117 -16.66 -10.96 34.45
N ALA A 118 -16.32 -10.66 33.20
CA ALA A 118 -16.58 -9.36 32.58
C ALA A 118 -17.98 -9.21 31.95
N PHE A 119 -18.84 -10.25 32.00
CA PHE A 119 -20.11 -10.32 31.26
C PHE A 119 -19.96 -10.02 29.76
N ASP A 120 -18.79 -10.33 29.19
CA ASP A 120 -18.54 -10.11 27.78
C ASP A 120 -19.07 -11.32 27.00
N PHE A 121 -19.84 -11.09 25.94
CA PHE A 121 -20.45 -12.16 25.13
C PHE A 121 -19.46 -12.80 24.14
N THR A 122 -18.17 -12.46 24.26
CA THR A 122 -17.09 -13.03 23.45
C THR A 122 -16.81 -14.46 23.90
N ASN A 123 -16.66 -15.39 22.94
CA ASN A 123 -16.26 -16.76 23.26
C ASN A 123 -14.72 -16.82 23.29
N PRO A 124 -14.07 -16.76 24.47
CA PRO A 124 -12.61 -16.71 24.60
C PRO A 124 -11.92 -17.92 23.93
N LEU A 125 -12.57 -19.08 23.94
CA LEU A 125 -12.05 -20.30 23.33
C LEU A 125 -11.98 -20.17 21.82
N SER A 126 -12.98 -19.53 21.19
CA SER A 126 -12.98 -19.26 19.75
C SER A 126 -11.77 -18.41 19.35
N ASP A 127 -11.41 -17.42 20.16
CA ASP A 127 -10.25 -16.58 19.86
C ASP A 127 -8.94 -17.34 20.08
N ILE A 128 -8.83 -18.11 21.17
CA ILE A 128 -7.66 -18.94 21.49
C ILE A 128 -7.38 -19.95 20.36
N ILE A 129 -8.39 -20.71 19.90
CA ILE A 129 -8.20 -21.73 18.86
C ILE A 129 -7.91 -21.14 17.47
N ARG A 130 -8.10 -19.83 17.27
CA ARG A 130 -7.82 -19.15 15.99
C ARG A 130 -6.42 -18.53 15.92
N VAL A 131 -5.68 -18.46 17.03
CA VAL A 131 -4.33 -17.87 17.06
C VAL A 131 -3.35 -18.64 16.19
N CYS A 132 -3.23 -19.96 16.38
CA CYS A 132 -2.40 -20.84 15.57
C CYS A 132 -2.75 -22.33 15.80
N ASP A 133 -2.27 -23.20 14.93
CA ASP A 133 -2.54 -24.65 15.03
C ASP A 133 -2.06 -25.27 16.34
N ARG A 134 -0.95 -24.77 16.90
CA ARG A 134 -0.46 -25.23 18.21
C ARG A 134 -1.42 -24.88 19.33
N TRP A 135 -1.95 -23.65 19.35
CA TRP A 135 -2.91 -23.21 20.37
C TRP A 135 -4.21 -23.99 20.26
N ARG A 136 -4.69 -24.20 19.04
CA ARG A 136 -5.84 -25.07 18.77
C ARG A 136 -5.60 -26.48 19.30
N SER A 137 -4.46 -27.09 18.99
CA SER A 137 -4.14 -28.45 19.43
C SER A 137 -4.05 -28.56 20.95
N VAL A 138 -3.46 -27.58 21.64
CA VAL A 138 -3.35 -27.57 23.10
C VAL A 138 -4.72 -27.33 23.74
N ALA A 139 -5.49 -26.34 23.26
CA ALA A 139 -6.80 -26.00 23.82
C ALA A 139 -7.84 -27.11 23.62
N LEU A 140 -7.86 -27.78 22.46
CA LEU A 140 -8.74 -28.93 22.22
C LEU A 140 -8.30 -30.17 23.02
N GLY A 141 -7.00 -30.30 23.30
CA GLY A 141 -6.45 -31.38 24.12
C GLY A 141 -6.58 -31.17 25.62
N PHE A 142 -7.13 -30.03 26.07
CA PHE A 142 -7.25 -29.70 27.49
C PHE A 142 -8.74 -29.59 27.88
N PRO A 143 -9.34 -30.69 28.40
CA PRO A 143 -10.78 -30.76 28.67
C PRO A 143 -11.32 -29.72 29.65
N LEU A 144 -10.47 -29.15 30.52
CA LEU A 144 -10.87 -28.15 31.50
C LEU A 144 -11.27 -26.79 30.89
N LEU A 145 -11.09 -26.62 29.57
CA LEU A 145 -11.49 -25.42 28.84
C LEU A 145 -12.90 -25.51 28.23
N TRP A 146 -13.56 -26.67 28.24
CA TRP A 146 -14.86 -26.92 27.59
C TRP A 146 -15.93 -27.31 28.61
#